data_AF-A0A2T2UQG5-F1
#
_entry.id   AF-A0A2T2UQG5-F1
#
_cell.length_a   1.000
_cell.length_b   1.000
_cell.length_c   1.000
_cell.angle_alpha   90.00
_cell.angle_beta   90.00
_cell.angle_gamma   90.00
#
_symmetry.space_group_name_H-M   'P 1'
#
loop_
_entity.id
_entity.type
_entity.pdbx_description
1 polymer ?
#
loop_
_entity_poly.entity_id
_entity_poly.type
_entity_poly.pdbx_seq_one_letter_code
_entity_poly.pdbx_strand_id
1 'polypeptide(L)'
;DDEAPTLATYLRRLADVDAAPLLQFNRAFWMVPWLAQTFPDASFVHLVRDPRAVVWSQLTTDSGRVRMDWPLLGRLLPFSSGTLRRVFSEHAYFGAYQLDEYFEAGLRLLDDGPGDAILHDALQRLDAVRAAPPYVKALALWGAQVEACRRYAQTASGDRSVLLRYEDVCESPCAHLRTIYAGLDHALPDAVRDHARCAIDTDRLRRWTNVPTAEQHFREGVERAQVADLMRDFDYDLT
;
A
#
# COMPACT_ATOMS: atom_id res chain seq x y z
N ASP A 1 -13.07 12.75 18.94
CA ASP A 1 -13.35 14.12 18.48
C ASP A 1 -12.24 15.13 18.72
N ASP A 2 -11.57 15.19 19.88
CA ASP A 2 -10.56 16.26 20.14
C ASP A 2 -9.23 16.16 19.37
N GLU A 3 -8.90 15.01 18.78
CA GLU A 3 -7.62 14.81 18.07
C GLU A 3 -7.65 15.30 16.61
N ALA A 4 -8.80 15.25 15.94
CA ALA A 4 -8.92 15.65 14.53
C ALA A 4 -8.64 17.17 14.29
N PRO A 5 -9.12 18.10 15.14
CA PRO A 5 -8.73 19.51 15.05
C PRO A 5 -7.23 19.74 15.27
N THR A 6 -6.61 18.91 16.11
CA THR A 6 -5.16 18.98 16.40
C THR A 6 -4.34 18.53 15.21
N LEU A 7 -4.73 17.44 14.53
CA LEU A 7 -4.07 16.96 13.30
C LEU A 7 -4.21 17.96 12.15
N ALA A 8 -5.41 18.52 11.93
CA ALA A 8 -5.61 19.54 10.90
C ALA A 8 -4.74 20.78 11.15
N THR A 9 -4.65 21.22 12.40
CA THR A 9 -3.79 22.34 12.81
C THR A 9 -2.32 22.01 12.61
N TYR A 10 -1.90 20.79 12.95
CA TYR A 10 -0.53 20.31 12.74
C TYR A 10 -0.15 20.28 11.26
N LEU A 11 -0.99 19.70 10.40
CA LEU A 11 -0.74 19.64 8.95
C LEU A 11 -0.68 21.03 8.33
N ARG A 12 -1.56 21.96 8.74
CA ARG A 12 -1.51 23.37 8.30
C ARG A 12 -0.27 24.11 8.78
N ARG A 13 0.34 23.70 9.91
CA ARG A 13 1.60 24.28 10.40
C ARG A 13 2.83 23.71 9.70
N LEU A 14 2.77 22.45 9.26
CA LEU A 14 3.84 21.81 8.50
C LEU A 14 3.84 22.25 7.02
N ALA A 15 2.66 22.54 6.48
CA ALA A 15 2.52 23.15 5.17
C ALA A 15 3.05 24.58 5.23
N ASP A 16 4.14 24.84 4.53
CA ASP A 16 4.54 26.22 4.23
C ASP A 16 3.44 26.84 3.34
N VAL A 17 2.78 27.89 3.82
CA VAL A 17 1.60 28.46 3.14
C VAL A 17 1.92 29.03 1.76
N ASP A 18 3.19 29.31 1.50
CA ASP A 18 3.68 29.83 0.22
C ASP A 18 4.14 28.73 -0.75
N ALA A 19 4.22 27.46 -0.29
CA ALA A 19 4.64 26.34 -1.11
C ALA A 19 3.57 25.24 -1.09
N ALA A 20 2.88 25.02 -2.21
CA ALA A 20 1.85 23.99 -2.39
C ALA A 20 2.27 22.65 -1.72
N PRO A 21 1.72 22.33 -0.54
CA PRO A 21 2.28 21.28 0.31
C PRO A 21 1.96 19.89 -0.25
N LEU A 22 2.97 19.02 -0.28
CA LEU A 22 2.82 17.61 -0.65
C LEU A 22 2.93 16.74 0.60
N LEU A 23 1.89 15.96 0.88
CA LEU A 23 1.88 14.97 1.95
C LEU A 23 1.96 13.57 1.34
N GLN A 24 2.91 12.76 1.81
CA GLN A 24 3.06 11.37 1.39
C GLN A 24 2.74 10.42 2.53
N PHE A 25 1.79 9.52 2.29
CA PHE A 25 1.42 8.47 3.23
C PHE A 25 1.40 7.13 2.51
N ASN A 26 2.04 6.11 3.07
CA ASN A 26 1.98 4.77 2.50
C ASN A 26 0.67 4.04 2.83
N ARG A 27 -0.13 4.55 3.79
CA ARG A 27 -1.29 3.86 4.39
C ARG A 27 -2.38 4.82 4.87
N ALA A 28 -2.76 5.75 4.00
CA ALA A 28 -3.78 6.75 4.30
C ALA A 28 -5.20 6.36 3.84
N PHE A 29 -5.45 5.12 3.43
CA PHE A 29 -6.77 4.68 2.92
C PHE A 29 -7.93 5.06 3.86
N TRP A 30 -7.73 4.94 5.17
CA TRP A 30 -8.73 5.30 6.19
C TRP A 30 -8.81 6.81 6.45
N MET A 31 -7.75 7.54 6.12
CA MET A 31 -7.71 8.99 6.24
C MET A 31 -8.31 9.70 5.04
N VAL A 32 -8.47 9.03 3.89
CA VAL A 32 -8.93 9.69 2.66
C VAL A 32 -10.26 10.44 2.85
N PRO A 33 -11.31 9.85 3.48
CA PRO A 33 -12.55 10.59 3.72
C PRO A 33 -12.34 11.85 4.56
N TRP A 34 -11.56 11.74 5.64
CA TRP A 34 -11.24 12.86 6.54
C TRP A 34 -10.39 13.93 5.84
N LEU A 35 -9.40 13.54 5.04
CA LEU A 35 -8.54 14.44 4.28
C LEU A 35 -9.36 15.22 3.25
N ALA A 36 -10.25 14.56 2.52
CA ALA A 36 -11.13 15.22 1.56
C ALA A 36 -12.12 16.17 2.23
N GLN A 37 -12.64 15.84 3.41
CA GLN A 37 -13.50 16.74 4.18
C GLN A 37 -12.71 17.95 4.73
N THR A 38 -11.49 17.72 5.22
CA THR A 38 -10.66 18.76 5.88
C THR A 38 -9.96 19.67 4.89
N PHE A 39 -9.59 19.13 3.73
CA PHE A 39 -8.90 19.81 2.64
C PHE A 39 -9.69 19.59 1.34
N PRO A 40 -10.85 20.24 1.20
CA PRO A 40 -11.76 19.99 0.09
C PRO A 40 -11.18 20.32 -1.27
N ASP A 41 -10.10 21.10 -1.35
CA ASP A 41 -9.41 21.45 -2.60
C ASP A 41 -8.16 20.58 -2.88
N ALA A 42 -7.80 19.66 -1.96
CA ALA A 42 -6.65 18.78 -2.15
C ALA A 42 -6.85 17.78 -3.30
N SER A 43 -5.80 17.58 -4.10
CA SER A 43 -5.73 16.49 -5.07
C SER A 43 -5.16 15.23 -4.42
N PHE A 44 -5.61 14.07 -4.89
CA PHE A 44 -5.18 12.78 -4.36
C PHE A 44 -4.45 11.98 -5.43
N VAL A 45 -3.23 11.52 -5.14
CA VAL A 45 -2.48 10.63 -6.02
C VAL A 45 -2.41 9.26 -5.38
N HIS A 46 -3.12 8.29 -5.97
CA HIS A 46 -3.09 6.90 -5.55
C HIS A 46 -2.05 6.14 -6.38
N LEU A 47 -0.86 5.95 -5.81
CA LEU A 47 0.18 5.14 -6.42
C LEU A 47 0.00 3.66 -6.05
N VAL A 48 -0.35 2.83 -7.04
CA VAL A 48 -0.42 1.38 -6.90
C VAL A 48 0.82 0.73 -7.48
N ARG A 49 1.18 -0.45 -6.99
CA ARG A 49 2.33 -1.25 -7.48
C ARG A 49 1.94 -2.71 -7.51
N ASP A 50 2.56 -3.50 -8.39
CA ASP A 50 2.35 -4.94 -8.45
C ASP A 50 2.45 -5.56 -7.04
N PRO A 51 1.39 -6.25 -6.57
CA PRO A 51 1.36 -6.80 -5.22
C PRO A 51 2.51 -7.76 -4.94
N ARG A 52 2.96 -8.51 -5.95
CA ARG A 52 4.09 -9.44 -5.82
C ARG A 52 5.37 -8.68 -5.52
N ALA A 53 5.60 -7.55 -6.20
CA ALA A 53 6.75 -6.69 -5.95
C ALA A 53 6.68 -6.00 -4.58
N VAL A 54 5.49 -5.57 -4.15
CA VAL A 54 5.26 -5.00 -2.81
C VAL A 54 5.55 -6.03 -1.72
N VAL A 55 4.92 -7.19 -1.79
CA VAL A 55 5.09 -8.27 -0.81
C VAL A 55 6.53 -8.78 -0.81
N TRP A 56 7.14 -8.95 -1.99
CA TRP A 56 8.55 -9.30 -2.08
C TRP A 56 9.43 -8.27 -1.37
N SER A 57 9.23 -6.98 -1.62
CA SER A 57 9.96 -5.92 -0.93
C SER A 57 9.76 -6.02 0.58
N GLN A 58 8.52 -6.13 1.06
CA GLN A 58 8.21 -6.23 2.48
C GLN A 58 8.88 -7.43 3.16
N LEU A 59 8.94 -8.58 2.49
CA LEU A 59 9.55 -9.80 3.03
C LEU A 59 11.08 -9.82 2.94
N THR A 60 11.68 -8.97 2.09
CA THR A 60 13.13 -8.99 1.80
C THR A 60 13.90 -7.74 2.23
N THR A 61 13.23 -6.69 2.72
CA THR A 61 13.91 -5.47 3.21
C THR A 61 14.51 -5.72 4.61
N ASP A 62 15.84 -5.85 4.69
CA ASP A 62 16.83 -5.78 5.81
C ASP A 62 16.48 -5.93 7.32
N SER A 63 15.26 -6.31 7.73
CA SER A 63 14.97 -6.76 9.11
C SER A 63 15.07 -8.29 9.28
N GLY A 64 15.89 -8.95 8.46
CA GLY A 64 16.11 -10.39 8.53
C GLY A 64 15.21 -11.16 7.57
N ARG A 65 15.83 -11.62 6.47
CA ARG A 65 15.30 -12.53 5.43
C ARG A 65 14.20 -13.48 5.94
N VAL A 66 12.93 -13.15 5.72
CA VAL A 66 11.84 -14.12 5.78
C VAL A 66 11.83 -14.84 4.44
N ARG A 67 12.59 -15.93 4.36
CA ARG A 67 12.65 -16.77 3.16
C ARG A 67 11.28 -17.41 2.94
N MET A 68 10.73 -17.21 1.74
CA MET A 68 9.51 -17.86 1.24
C MET A 68 9.59 -19.40 1.36
N ASP A 69 10.81 -19.97 1.36
CA ASP A 69 11.06 -21.41 1.40
C ASP A 69 11.44 -21.96 2.79
N TRP A 70 11.12 -21.30 3.91
CA TRP A 70 11.54 -21.84 5.22
C TRP A 70 10.89 -23.22 5.48
N PRO A 71 11.67 -24.32 5.54
CA PRO A 71 11.12 -25.66 5.72
C PRO A 71 10.48 -25.77 7.12
N LEU A 72 9.64 -26.79 7.28
CA LEU A 72 8.97 -27.23 8.53
C LEU A 72 9.81 -27.17 9.82
N LEU A 73 11.14 -27.08 9.74
CA LEU A 73 12.05 -26.89 10.87
C LEU A 73 11.84 -25.58 11.66
N GLY A 74 11.28 -24.53 11.06
CA GLY A 74 10.87 -23.31 11.80
C GLY A 74 9.76 -23.54 12.83
N ARG A 75 9.01 -24.65 12.72
CA ARG A 75 8.03 -25.09 13.73
C ARG A 75 8.66 -25.97 14.82
N LEU A 76 9.83 -26.56 14.57
CA LEU A 76 10.43 -27.59 15.44
C LEU A 76 11.55 -27.07 16.37
N LEU A 77 12.09 -25.88 16.09
CA LEU A 77 12.95 -25.15 17.02
C LEU A 77 12.16 -23.96 17.59
N PRO A 78 11.34 -24.16 18.65
CA PRO A 78 10.82 -23.02 19.38
C PRO A 78 12.04 -22.32 19.97
N PHE A 79 12.36 -21.13 19.46
CA PHE A 79 13.38 -20.27 20.07
C PHE A 79 12.97 -20.01 21.53
N SER A 80 13.56 -20.81 22.42
CA SER A 80 13.29 -20.83 23.85
C SER A 80 14.05 -19.67 24.50
N SER A 81 13.57 -18.45 24.27
CA SER A 81 13.75 -17.35 25.23
C SER A 81 12.67 -16.32 24.97
N GLY A 82 11.76 -16.16 25.94
CA GLY A 82 10.60 -15.28 25.85
C GLY A 82 10.93 -13.79 25.64
N THR A 83 12.21 -13.41 25.75
CA THR A 83 12.67 -12.04 25.62
C THR A 83 13.04 -11.68 24.18
N LEU A 84 13.62 -12.60 23.39
CA LEU A 84 14.02 -12.31 22.00
C LEU A 84 12.84 -12.40 21.02
N ARG A 85 11.89 -13.32 21.25
CA ARG A 85 10.64 -13.36 20.47
C ARG A 85 9.88 -12.05 20.59
N ARG A 86 9.89 -11.45 21.79
CA ARG A 86 9.23 -10.20 22.11
C ARG A 86 9.95 -8.98 21.51
N VAL A 87 11.29 -8.96 21.52
CA VAL A 87 12.07 -7.89 20.86
C VAL A 87 11.98 -7.96 19.33
N PHE A 88 11.98 -9.15 18.72
CA PHE A 88 11.81 -9.30 17.27
C PHE A 88 10.35 -9.13 16.81
N SER A 89 9.35 -9.43 17.64
CA SER A 89 7.93 -9.20 17.31
C SER A 89 7.45 -7.79 17.63
N GLU A 90 7.93 -7.16 18.70
CA GLU A 90 7.48 -5.82 19.11
C GLU A 90 8.27 -4.69 18.43
N HIS A 91 9.51 -4.94 17.96
CA HIS A 91 10.39 -3.86 17.48
C HIS A 91 10.95 -4.05 16.06
N ALA A 92 10.58 -5.11 15.35
CA ALA A 92 10.74 -5.15 13.90
C ALA A 92 9.70 -4.22 13.26
N TYR A 93 9.90 -2.90 13.36
CA TYR A 93 9.33 -1.86 12.51
C TYR A 93 7.81 -1.94 12.25
N PHE A 94 6.93 -1.99 13.26
CA PHE A 94 5.47 -2.11 12.99
C PHE A 94 5.18 -3.25 11.96
N GLY A 95 5.97 -4.31 12.00
CA GLY A 95 6.38 -5.02 10.78
C GLY A 95 5.49 -6.19 10.44
N ALA A 96 4.87 -6.12 9.26
CA ALA A 96 4.30 -7.20 8.46
C ALA A 96 3.24 -8.15 9.09
N TYR A 97 3.14 -8.29 10.42
CA TYR A 97 2.38 -9.33 11.11
C TYR A 97 1.18 -8.84 11.93
N GLN A 98 1.06 -7.53 12.16
CA GLN A 98 -0.14 -6.89 12.75
C GLN A 98 -0.73 -5.81 11.82
N LEU A 99 -0.28 -5.80 10.56
CA LEU A 99 -0.75 -4.80 9.60
C LEU A 99 -2.19 -5.02 9.18
N ASP A 100 -2.59 -6.29 9.15
CA ASP A 100 -3.97 -6.73 9.04
C ASP A 100 -4.79 -6.24 10.24
N GLU A 101 -4.32 -6.41 11.48
CA GLU A 101 -5.06 -5.97 12.68
C GLU A 101 -5.31 -4.44 12.70
N TYR A 102 -4.29 -3.63 12.40
CA TYR A 102 -4.44 -2.17 12.34
C TYR A 102 -5.37 -1.75 11.19
N PHE A 103 -5.21 -2.38 10.03
CA PHE A 103 -6.04 -2.10 8.87
C PHE A 103 -7.50 -2.50 9.11
N GLU A 104 -7.73 -3.68 9.66
CA GLU A 104 -9.04 -4.22 10.05
C GLU A 104 -9.71 -3.32 11.08
N ALA A 105 -8.97 -2.84 12.08
CA ALA A 105 -9.47 -1.85 13.04
C ALA A 105 -9.87 -0.54 12.34
N GLY A 106 -9.03 -0.04 11.43
CA GLY A 106 -9.33 1.15 10.62
C GLY A 106 -10.58 0.98 9.76
N LEU A 107 -10.74 -0.17 9.09
CA LEU A 107 -11.94 -0.46 8.29
C LEU A 107 -13.19 -0.54 9.16
N ARG A 108 -13.12 -1.20 10.32
CA ARG A 108 -14.26 -1.29 11.24
C ARG A 108 -14.70 0.05 11.82
N LEU A 109 -13.79 1.02 11.93
CA LEU A 109 -14.13 2.38 12.32
C LEU A 109 -14.87 3.15 11.21
N LEU A 110 -14.71 2.73 9.96
CA LEU A 110 -15.35 3.33 8.79
C LEU A 110 -16.60 2.56 8.34
N ASP A 111 -16.81 1.36 8.87
CA ASP A 111 -17.97 0.53 8.58
C ASP A 111 -19.20 1.07 9.32
N ASP A 112 -19.91 2.00 8.66
CA ASP A 112 -21.16 2.60 9.16
C ASP A 112 -22.37 1.63 9.10
N GLY A 113 -22.14 0.33 8.84
CA GLY A 113 -23.14 -0.73 8.81
C GLY A 113 -23.30 -1.39 7.44
N PRO A 114 -24.33 -2.25 7.24
CA PRO A 114 -24.47 -3.16 6.10
C PRO A 114 -24.72 -2.51 4.71
N GLY A 115 -24.33 -1.24 4.53
CA GLY A 115 -24.42 -0.50 3.26
C GLY A 115 -23.10 -0.30 2.51
N ASP A 116 -21.93 -0.49 3.13
CA ASP A 116 -20.63 -0.35 2.45
C ASP A 116 -20.07 -1.71 2.02
N ALA A 117 -20.56 -2.20 0.88
CA ALA A 117 -20.18 -3.49 0.32
C ALA A 117 -18.65 -3.66 0.14
N ILE A 118 -17.91 -2.57 -0.05
CA ILE A 118 -16.47 -2.62 -0.30
C ILE A 118 -15.69 -2.85 0.99
N LEU A 119 -16.09 -2.23 2.10
CA LEU A 119 -15.48 -2.52 3.40
C LEU A 119 -15.80 -3.96 3.82
N HIS A 120 -17.01 -4.41 3.51
CA HIS A 120 -17.40 -5.79 3.74
C HIS A 120 -16.52 -6.76 2.95
N ASP A 121 -16.34 -6.56 1.66
CA ASP A 121 -15.50 -7.41 0.80
C ASP A 121 -14.02 -7.38 1.23
N ALA A 122 -13.51 -6.20 1.61
CA ALA A 122 -12.17 -6.04 2.13
C ALA A 122 -11.95 -6.80 3.46
N LEU A 123 -12.90 -6.74 4.39
CA LEU A 123 -12.86 -7.48 5.65
C LEU A 123 -13.00 -8.99 5.42
N GLN A 124 -13.93 -9.42 4.55
CA GLN A 124 -14.09 -10.82 4.18
C GLN A 124 -12.81 -11.41 3.58
N ARG A 125 -12.12 -10.65 2.70
CA ARG A 125 -10.85 -11.06 2.10
C ARG A 125 -9.78 -11.32 3.17
N LEU A 126 -9.69 -10.45 4.18
CA LEU A 126 -8.74 -10.61 5.29
C LEU A 126 -9.08 -11.80 6.18
N ASP A 127 -10.36 -11.99 6.50
CA ASP A 127 -10.83 -13.11 7.30
C ASP A 127 -10.56 -14.45 6.61
N ALA A 128 -10.79 -14.53 5.29
CA ALA A 128 -10.55 -15.73 4.49
C ALA A 128 -9.10 -16.22 4.53
N VAL A 129 -8.14 -15.32 4.77
CA VAL A 129 -6.71 -15.64 4.79
C VAL A 129 -6.09 -15.68 6.19
N ARG A 130 -6.88 -15.60 7.28
CA ARG A 130 -6.33 -15.61 8.66
C ARG A 130 -5.40 -16.79 8.97
N ALA A 131 -5.68 -17.96 8.40
CA ALA A 131 -4.87 -19.16 8.57
C ALA A 131 -3.83 -19.39 7.45
N ALA A 132 -3.74 -18.48 6.48
CA ALA A 132 -2.84 -18.60 5.33
C ALA A 132 -1.38 -18.23 5.68
N PRO A 133 -0.40 -18.62 4.83
CA PRO A 133 0.98 -18.18 4.95
C PRO A 133 1.12 -16.64 4.91
N PRO A 134 2.20 -16.07 5.50
CA PRO A 134 2.39 -14.62 5.59
C PRO A 134 2.33 -13.87 4.25
N TYR A 135 2.89 -14.44 3.17
CA TYR A 135 2.86 -13.80 1.86
C TYR A 135 1.43 -13.70 1.30
N VAL A 136 0.57 -14.70 1.54
CA VAL A 136 -0.85 -14.67 1.14
C VAL A 136 -1.61 -13.60 1.91
N LYS A 137 -1.36 -13.48 3.21
CA LYS A 137 -1.94 -12.41 4.04
C LYS A 137 -1.52 -11.03 3.55
N ALA A 138 -0.25 -10.85 3.20
CA ALA A 138 0.26 -9.58 2.69
C ALA A 138 -0.35 -9.22 1.33
N LEU A 139 -0.56 -10.20 0.44
CA LEU A 139 -1.30 -10.00 -0.82
C LEU A 139 -2.75 -9.58 -0.57
N ALA A 140 -3.46 -10.25 0.35
CA ALA A 140 -4.83 -9.93 0.70
C ALA A 140 -4.97 -8.52 1.31
N LEU A 141 -4.02 -8.16 2.19
CA LEU A 141 -3.94 -6.82 2.77
C LEU A 141 -3.69 -5.75 1.71
N TRP A 142 -2.78 -6.00 0.76
CA TRP A 142 -2.60 -5.11 -0.38
C TRP A 142 -3.92 -4.92 -1.14
N GLY A 143 -4.64 -6.02 -1.42
CA GLY A 143 -5.89 -5.96 -2.16
C GLY A 143 -6.94 -5.13 -1.42
N ALA A 144 -7.13 -5.41 -0.14
CA ALA A 144 -8.05 -4.66 0.72
C ALA A 144 -7.68 -3.16 0.81
N GLN A 145 -6.39 -2.84 0.95
CA GLN A 145 -5.90 -1.46 1.00
C GLN A 145 -6.15 -0.69 -0.29
N VAL A 146 -5.78 -1.26 -1.43
CA VAL A 146 -5.88 -0.61 -2.72
C VAL A 146 -7.35 -0.43 -3.12
N GLU A 147 -8.20 -1.43 -2.88
CA GLU A 147 -9.62 -1.35 -3.18
C GLU A 147 -10.32 -0.26 -2.35
N ALA A 148 -10.14 -0.29 -1.02
CA ALA A 148 -10.71 0.73 -0.13
C ALA A 148 -10.18 2.13 -0.48
N CYS A 149 -8.86 2.27 -0.70
CA CYS A 149 -8.27 3.56 -1.03
C CYS A 149 -8.77 4.11 -2.38
N ARG A 150 -8.87 3.26 -3.41
CA ARG A 150 -9.41 3.65 -4.73
C ARG A 150 -10.85 4.15 -4.59
N ARG A 151 -11.68 3.43 -3.85
CA ARG A 151 -13.08 3.80 -3.63
C ARG A 151 -13.21 5.15 -2.92
N TYR A 152 -12.50 5.32 -1.82
CA TYR A 152 -12.57 6.57 -1.05
C TYR A 152 -12.00 7.75 -1.81
N ALA A 153 -10.87 7.57 -2.50
CA ALA A 153 -10.28 8.62 -3.33
C ALA A 153 -11.23 9.03 -4.45
N GLN A 154 -11.83 8.07 -5.15
CA GLN A 154 -12.78 8.37 -6.23
C GLN A 154 -14.04 9.06 -5.72
N THR A 155 -14.59 8.60 -4.59
CA THR A 155 -15.82 9.15 -4.02
C THR A 155 -15.61 10.56 -3.47
N ALA A 156 -14.47 10.80 -2.81
CA ALA A 156 -14.23 12.02 -2.07
C ALA A 156 -13.54 13.12 -2.90
N SER A 157 -12.67 12.75 -3.84
CA SER A 157 -11.90 13.70 -4.66
C SER A 157 -12.34 13.74 -6.13
N GLY A 158 -13.13 12.79 -6.61
CA GLY A 158 -13.65 12.77 -7.98
C GLY A 158 -12.53 12.92 -9.02
N ASP A 159 -12.66 13.90 -9.91
CA ASP A 159 -11.69 14.18 -10.99
C ASP A 159 -10.31 14.65 -10.47
N ARG A 160 -10.21 15.00 -9.18
CA ARG A 160 -8.93 15.37 -8.53
C ARG A 160 -8.21 14.18 -7.92
N SER A 161 -8.76 12.98 -8.08
CA SER A 161 -8.09 11.72 -7.79
C SER A 161 -7.42 11.18 -9.06
N VAL A 162 -6.11 10.97 -9.00
CA VAL A 162 -5.34 10.31 -10.06
C VAL A 162 -4.81 8.99 -9.54
N LEU A 163 -5.08 7.91 -10.27
CA LEU A 163 -4.48 6.60 -10.02
C LEU A 163 -3.29 6.40 -10.96
N LEU A 164 -2.15 6.00 -10.42
CA LEU A 164 -0.93 5.73 -11.17
C LEU A 164 -0.37 4.37 -10.79
N ARG A 165 0.13 3.63 -11.77
CA ARG A 165 0.94 2.43 -11.53
C ARG A 165 2.40 2.83 -11.37
N TYR A 166 3.06 2.25 -10.38
CA TYR A 166 4.48 2.43 -10.13
C TYR A 166 5.31 1.99 -11.34
N GLU A 167 4.90 0.91 -12.00
CA GLU A 167 5.51 0.36 -13.21
C GLU A 167 5.50 1.40 -14.34
N ASP A 168 4.34 2.00 -14.63
CA ASP A 168 4.21 3.02 -15.68
C ASP A 168 5.00 4.30 -15.34
N VAL A 169 4.99 4.70 -14.06
CA VAL A 169 5.82 5.82 -13.57
C VAL A 169 7.31 5.52 -13.75
N CYS A 170 7.74 4.27 -13.56
CA CYS A 170 9.13 3.90 -13.78
C CYS A 170 9.52 3.86 -15.25
N GLU A 171 8.62 3.40 -16.13
CA GLU A 171 8.86 3.32 -17.57
C GLU A 171 8.85 4.71 -18.23
N SER A 172 7.86 5.53 -17.88
CA SER A 172 7.60 6.84 -18.50
C SER A 172 7.37 7.94 -17.47
N PRO A 173 8.34 8.22 -16.58
CA PRO A 173 8.14 9.13 -15.44
C PRO A 173 7.65 10.51 -15.82
N CYS A 174 8.21 11.08 -16.89
CA CYS A 174 7.86 12.41 -17.35
C CYS A 174 6.41 12.48 -17.85
N ALA A 175 5.86 11.40 -18.39
CA ALA A 175 4.47 11.36 -18.85
C ALA A 175 3.51 11.38 -17.66
N HIS A 176 3.73 10.50 -16.67
CA HIS A 176 2.85 10.41 -15.50
C HIS A 176 2.98 11.59 -14.55
N LEU A 177 4.18 12.15 -14.38
CA LEU A 177 4.37 13.39 -13.63
C LEU A 177 3.63 14.56 -14.29
N ARG A 178 3.58 14.65 -15.62
CA ARG A 178 2.77 15.68 -16.29
C ARG A 178 1.29 15.56 -15.95
N THR A 179 0.74 14.35 -15.82
CA THR A 179 -0.65 14.14 -15.40
C THR A 179 -0.90 14.73 -14.01
N ILE A 180 0.00 14.49 -13.04
CA ILE A 180 -0.12 15.06 -11.69
C ILE A 180 -0.08 16.58 -11.75
N TYR A 181 0.94 17.15 -12.40
CA TYR A 181 1.13 18.60 -12.47
C TYR A 181 -0.01 19.31 -13.22
N ALA A 182 -0.50 18.72 -14.30
CA ALA A 182 -1.65 19.25 -15.04
C ALA A 182 -2.93 19.27 -14.19
N GLY A 183 -3.15 18.24 -13.36
CA GLY A 183 -4.26 18.22 -12.40
C GLY A 183 -4.18 19.32 -11.33
N LEU A 184 -2.99 19.87 -11.10
CA LEU A 184 -2.74 20.99 -10.21
C LEU A 184 -2.63 22.34 -10.93
N ASP A 185 -2.93 22.40 -12.22
CA ASP A 185 -2.76 23.59 -13.08
C ASP A 185 -1.31 24.16 -13.06
N HIS A 186 -0.34 23.26 -13.02
CA HIS A 186 1.08 23.59 -13.07
C HIS A 186 1.80 22.93 -14.24
N ALA A 187 2.81 23.60 -14.78
CA ALA A 187 3.75 22.97 -15.71
C ALA A 187 4.75 22.08 -14.94
N LEU A 188 5.09 20.91 -15.48
CA LEU A 188 6.12 20.04 -14.92
C LEU A 188 7.50 20.72 -15.00
N PRO A 189 8.14 21.09 -13.87
CA PRO A 189 9.43 21.78 -13.87
C PRO A 189 10.56 20.90 -14.42
N ASP A 190 11.53 21.51 -15.09
CA ASP A 190 12.67 20.79 -15.67
C ASP A 190 13.51 20.08 -14.59
N ALA A 191 13.72 20.70 -13.42
CA ALA A 191 14.43 20.09 -12.31
C ALA A 191 13.77 18.78 -11.81
N VAL A 192 12.43 18.73 -11.79
CA VAL A 192 11.68 17.52 -11.42
C VAL A 192 11.82 16.46 -12.51
N ARG A 193 11.76 16.88 -13.78
CA ARG A 193 11.97 15.99 -14.94
C ARG A 193 13.33 15.32 -14.90
N ASP A 194 14.37 16.11 -14.65
CA ASP A 194 15.76 15.64 -14.62
C ASP A 194 16.01 14.75 -13.41
N HIS A 195 15.48 15.10 -12.25
CA HIS A 195 15.53 14.23 -11.07
C HIS A 195 14.86 12.87 -11.33
N ALA A 196 13.65 12.87 -11.90
CA ALA A 196 12.92 11.63 -12.16
C ALA A 196 13.68 10.69 -13.12
N ARG A 197 14.34 11.24 -14.14
CA ARG A 197 15.17 10.46 -15.08
C ARG A 197 16.37 9.79 -14.41
N CYS A 198 16.94 10.41 -13.38
CA CYS A 198 18.15 9.93 -12.71
C CYS A 198 17.85 9.04 -11.49
N ALA A 199 16.72 9.24 -10.83
CA ALA A 199 16.42 8.61 -9.54
C ALA A 199 15.67 7.27 -9.64
N ILE A 200 15.08 6.96 -10.80
CA ILE A 200 14.24 5.77 -10.97
C ILE A 200 15.10 4.52 -11.18
N ASP A 201 14.90 3.55 -10.29
CA ASP A 201 15.53 2.23 -10.31
C ASP A 201 14.52 1.19 -10.82
N THR A 202 14.57 0.90 -12.13
CA THR A 202 13.69 -0.08 -12.79
C THR A 202 14.03 -1.52 -12.42
N ASP A 203 15.22 -1.80 -11.89
CA ASP A 203 15.62 -3.14 -11.44
C ASP A 203 14.77 -3.62 -10.25
N ARG A 204 14.01 -2.73 -9.62
CA ARG A 204 13.09 -3.06 -8.51
C ARG A 204 11.76 -3.62 -8.97
N LEU A 205 11.35 -3.43 -10.22
CA LEU A 205 9.98 -3.73 -10.68
C LEU A 205 9.62 -5.21 -10.50
N ARG A 206 10.53 -6.11 -10.86
CA ARG A 206 10.26 -7.56 -10.88
C ARG A 206 11.30 -8.39 -10.13
N ARG A 207 11.94 -7.86 -9.07
CA ARG A 207 12.99 -8.59 -8.32
C ARG A 207 12.56 -9.97 -7.83
N TRP A 208 11.26 -10.18 -7.60
CA TRP A 208 10.72 -11.47 -7.21
C TRP A 208 10.92 -12.55 -8.28
N THR A 209 11.02 -12.23 -9.57
CA THR A 209 11.26 -13.21 -10.64
C THR A 209 12.67 -13.79 -10.62
N ASN A 210 13.60 -13.17 -9.88
CA ASN A 210 14.97 -13.67 -9.75
C ASN A 210 15.07 -14.92 -8.87
N VAL A 211 13.98 -15.32 -8.21
CA VAL A 211 13.91 -16.52 -7.39
C VAL A 211 12.98 -17.54 -8.05
N PRO A 212 13.49 -18.69 -8.52
CA PRO A 212 12.71 -19.66 -9.29
C PRO A 212 11.42 -20.15 -8.62
N THR A 213 11.38 -20.24 -7.28
CA THR A 213 10.19 -20.69 -6.52
C THR A 213 9.16 -19.57 -6.30
N ALA A 214 9.56 -18.30 -6.44
CA ALA A 214 8.70 -17.18 -6.07
C ALA A 214 7.50 -17.06 -7.01
N GLU A 215 7.66 -17.34 -8.30
CA GLU A 215 6.57 -17.25 -9.28
C GLU A 215 5.43 -18.21 -8.95
N GLN A 216 5.74 -19.48 -8.66
CA GLN A 216 4.72 -20.44 -8.24
C GLN A 216 4.04 -20.01 -6.94
N HIS A 217 4.81 -19.58 -5.94
CA HIS A 217 4.24 -19.11 -4.68
C HIS A 217 3.35 -17.89 -4.86
N PHE A 218 3.72 -16.93 -5.71
CA PHE A 218 2.89 -15.76 -5.97
C PHE A 218 1.64 -16.10 -6.77
N ARG A 219 1.70 -17.05 -7.71
CA ARG A 219 0.51 -17.54 -8.42
C ARG A 219 -0.51 -18.15 -7.45
N GLU A 220 -0.07 -19.10 -6.62
CA GLU A 220 -0.90 -19.70 -5.57
C GLU A 220 -1.39 -18.65 -4.56
N GLY A 221 -0.53 -17.68 -4.23
CA GLY A 221 -0.85 -16.61 -3.30
C GLY A 221 -1.92 -15.66 -3.81
N VAL A 222 -1.85 -15.26 -5.08
CA VAL A 222 -2.81 -14.34 -5.72
C VAL A 222 -4.21 -14.96 -5.76
N GLU A 223 -4.30 -16.24 -6.07
CA GLU A 223 -5.56 -17.00 -6.03
C GLU A 223 -6.12 -17.08 -4.60
N ARG A 224 -5.30 -17.51 -3.64
CA ARG A 224 -5.73 -17.66 -2.25
C ARG A 224 -6.06 -16.33 -1.57
N ALA A 225 -5.38 -15.25 -1.96
CA ALA A 225 -5.64 -13.90 -1.47
C ALA A 225 -6.84 -13.23 -2.15
N GLN A 226 -7.43 -13.85 -3.18
CA GLN A 226 -8.56 -13.33 -3.92
C GLN A 226 -8.30 -11.92 -4.49
N VAL A 227 -7.10 -11.73 -5.07
CA VAL A 227 -6.67 -10.45 -5.66
C VAL A 227 -6.48 -10.50 -7.17
N ALA A 228 -6.77 -11.64 -7.82
CA ALA A 228 -6.57 -11.84 -9.25
C ALA A 228 -7.37 -10.83 -10.10
N ASP A 229 -8.67 -10.65 -9.81
CA ASP A 229 -9.51 -9.71 -10.56
C ASP A 229 -9.06 -8.27 -10.35
N LEU A 230 -8.76 -7.90 -9.10
CA LEU A 230 -8.23 -6.58 -8.77
C LEU A 230 -6.89 -6.30 -9.47
N MET A 231 -6.02 -7.31 -9.60
CA MET A 231 -4.78 -7.19 -10.38
C MET A 231 -5.05 -6.94 -11.86
N ARG A 232 -6.03 -7.64 -12.45
CA ARG A 232 -6.44 -7.41 -13.85
C ARG A 232 -7.02 -6.01 -14.04
N ASP A 233 -7.79 -5.50 -13.08
CA ASP A 233 -8.34 -4.14 -13.10
C ASP A 233 -7.25 -3.04 -13.12
N PHE A 234 -6.03 -3.37 -12.71
CA PHE A 234 -4.85 -2.51 -12.78
C PHE A 234 -3.86 -2.94 -13.86
N ASP A 235 -4.29 -3.77 -14.82
CA ASP A 235 -3.48 -4.24 -15.94
C ASP A 235 -2.18 -4.96 -15.49
N TYR A 236 -2.21 -5.63 -14.33
CA TYR A 236 -1.15 -6.52 -13.92
C TYR A 236 -1.35 -7.92 -14.52
N ASP A 237 -0.27 -8.45 -15.07
CA ASP A 237 -0.22 -9.83 -15.53
C ASP A 237 -0.30 -10.80 -14.34
N LEU A 238 -1.05 -11.88 -14.48
CA LEU A 238 -1.17 -12.93 -13.47
C LEU A 238 -0.19 -14.08 -13.70
N THR A 239 0.46 -14.13 -14.87
CA THR A 239 1.42 -15.17 -15.20
C THR A 239 2.73 -15.01 -14.43
#